data_AF-A0AA43T2Q8-F1
#
_entry.id   AF-A0AA43T2Q8-F1
#
_cell.length_a   1.000
_cell.length_b   1.000
_cell.length_c   1.000
_cell.angle_alpha   90.00
_cell.angle_beta   90.00
_cell.angle_gamma   90.00
#
_symmetry.space_group_name_H-M   'P 1'
#
loop_
_entity.id
_entity.type
_entity.pdbx_description
1 polymer ?
#
loop_
_entity_poly.entity_id
_entity_poly.type
_entity_poly.pdbx_seq_one_letter_code
_entity_poly.pdbx_strand_id
1 'polypeptide(L)'
;MGKRKNQTSEFNRRINQRILAEAGIRRLSARDIARQLGKSPSYVTTRYNETVEWLPADIETLAHAWDMEPEELIARQNGYQTKPSIVEQQLQDVLRRINAGDLTLAANHDLNKQAEAESEDDC
;
A
#
# COMPACT_ATOMS: atom_id res chain seq x y z
N MET A 1 1.87 44.24 -1.16
CA MET A 1 1.18 43.45 -0.13
C MET A 1 1.23 41.99 -0.51
N GLY A 2 2.05 41.18 0.17
CA GLY A 2 2.19 39.75 -0.16
C GLY A 2 0.90 39.01 0.21
N LYS A 3 0.25 38.38 -0.79
CA LYS A 3 -0.89 37.50 -0.53
C LYS A 3 -0.41 36.38 0.40
N ARG A 4 -1.01 36.27 1.59
CA ARG A 4 -0.83 35.09 2.45
C ARG A 4 -1.19 33.89 1.59
N LYS A 5 -0.23 32.99 1.37
CA LYS A 5 -0.51 31.74 0.64
C LYS A 5 -1.62 31.05 1.42
N ASN A 6 -2.72 30.70 0.77
CA ASN A 6 -3.77 29.88 1.36
C ASN A 6 -3.14 28.54 1.71
N GLN A 7 -2.62 28.44 2.93
CA GLN A 7 -1.96 27.25 3.44
C GLN A 7 -3.06 26.31 3.91
N THR A 8 -3.11 25.11 3.36
CA THR A 8 -4.03 24.06 3.80
C THR A 8 -3.74 23.65 5.25
N SER A 9 -4.73 23.08 5.93
CA SER A 9 -4.55 22.60 7.30
C SER A 9 -3.46 21.53 7.41
N GLU A 10 -2.86 21.41 8.59
CA GLU A 10 -1.94 20.31 8.94
C GLU A 10 -2.56 18.92 8.77
N PHE A 11 -3.89 18.83 8.91
CA PHE A 11 -4.63 17.61 8.62
C PHE A 11 -4.62 17.31 7.12
N ASN A 12 -4.98 18.28 6.29
CA ASN A 12 -4.99 18.08 4.84
C ASN A 12 -3.60 17.80 4.28
N ARG A 13 -2.56 18.45 4.83
CA ARG A 13 -1.18 18.18 4.46
C ARG A 13 -0.79 16.72 4.67
N ARG A 14 -1.21 16.12 5.79
CA ARG A 14 -0.96 14.68 6.06
C ARG A 14 -1.70 13.78 5.09
N ILE A 15 -2.96 14.08 4.78
CA ILE A 15 -3.74 13.36 3.77
C ILE A 15 -3.03 13.45 2.41
N ASN A 16 -2.62 14.66 2.01
CA ASN A 16 -1.94 14.88 0.74
C ASN A 16 -0.62 14.07 0.64
N GLN A 17 0.18 14.08 1.70
CA GLN A 17 1.40 13.26 1.78
C GLN A 17 1.10 11.77 1.65
N ARG A 18 0.01 11.29 2.24
CA ARG A 18 -0.38 9.88 2.14
C ARG A 18 -0.84 9.53 0.72
N ILE A 19 -1.71 10.34 0.13
CA ILE A 19 -2.18 10.16 -1.25
C ILE A 19 -0.98 10.13 -2.21
N LEU A 20 0.01 11.03 -2.03
CA LEU A 20 1.23 11.03 -2.83
C LEU A 20 2.08 9.76 -2.63
N ALA A 21 2.20 9.27 -1.40
CA ALA A 21 2.93 8.04 -1.11
C ALA A 21 2.26 6.82 -1.76
N GLU A 22 0.94 6.67 -1.60
CA GLU A 22 0.17 5.56 -2.18
C GLU A 22 0.18 5.61 -3.71
N ALA A 23 0.05 6.80 -4.30
CA ALA A 23 0.18 7.00 -5.73
C ALA A 23 1.58 6.62 -6.22
N GLY A 24 2.63 6.96 -5.46
CA GLY A 24 4.01 6.56 -5.74
C GLY A 24 4.21 5.04 -5.73
N ILE A 25 3.68 4.35 -4.70
CA ILE A 25 3.73 2.88 -4.58
C ILE A 25 3.02 2.22 -5.78
N ARG A 26 1.86 2.74 -6.17
CA ARG A 26 1.06 2.24 -7.29
C ARG A 26 1.53 2.74 -8.66
N ARG A 27 2.58 3.57 -8.71
CA ARG A 27 3.11 4.20 -9.93
C ARG A 27 2.05 4.98 -10.72
N LEU A 28 1.14 5.65 -10.02
CA LEU A 28 0.06 6.44 -10.60
C LEU A 28 0.50 7.89 -10.83
N SER A 29 0.26 8.41 -12.04
CA SER A 29 0.48 9.82 -12.34
C SER A 29 -0.69 10.68 -11.86
N ALA A 30 -0.50 12.00 -11.77
CA ALA A 30 -1.60 12.93 -11.48
C ALA A 30 -2.76 12.83 -12.49
N ARG A 31 -2.50 12.40 -13.73
CA ARG A 31 -3.54 12.13 -14.72
C ARG A 31 -4.34 10.87 -14.42
N ASP A 32 -3.69 9.85 -13.86
CA ASP A 32 -4.37 8.61 -13.47
C ASP A 32 -5.26 8.84 -12.26
N ILE A 33 -4.77 9.61 -11.27
CA ILE A 33 -5.58 10.07 -10.13
C ILE A 33 -6.78 10.90 -10.60
N ALA A 34 -6.56 11.82 -11.54
CA ALA A 34 -7.64 12.62 -12.10
C ALA A 34 -8.70 11.74 -12.79
N ARG A 35 -8.26 10.69 -13.50
CA ARG A 35 -9.15 9.71 -14.14
C ARG A 35 -9.96 8.92 -13.11
N GLN A 36 -9.33 8.46 -12.02
CA GLN A 36 -10.00 7.75 -10.92
C GLN A 36 -11.08 8.61 -10.25
N LEU A 37 -10.82 9.92 -10.11
CA LEU A 37 -11.76 10.87 -9.51
C LEU A 37 -12.84 11.39 -10.48
N GLY A 38 -12.71 11.13 -11.78
CA GLY A 38 -13.52 11.79 -12.81
C GLY A 38 -13.32 13.32 -12.84
N LYS A 39 -12.10 13.81 -12.54
CA LYS A 39 -11.75 15.24 -12.48
C LYS A 39 -10.68 15.60 -13.51
N SER A 40 -10.36 16.90 -13.60
CA SER A 40 -9.27 17.38 -14.45
C SER A 40 -7.90 17.20 -13.78
N PRO A 41 -6.80 17.05 -14.54
CA PRO A 41 -5.45 17.00 -13.96
C PRO A 41 -5.12 18.23 -13.11
N SER A 42 -5.59 19.42 -13.50
CA SER A 42 -5.39 20.65 -12.74
C SER A 42 -6.01 20.59 -11.34
N TYR A 43 -7.17 19.93 -11.19
CA TYR A 43 -7.84 19.74 -9.91
C TYR A 43 -6.93 18.98 -8.92
N VAL A 44 -6.29 17.91 -9.40
CA VAL A 44 -5.33 17.10 -8.63
C VAL A 44 -4.07 17.91 -8.33
N THR A 45 -3.50 18.59 -9.31
CA THR A 45 -2.27 19.37 -9.13
C THR A 45 -2.43 20.47 -8.08
N THR A 46 -3.58 21.14 -8.02
CA THR A 46 -3.84 22.16 -6.97
C THR A 46 -3.86 21.58 -5.56
N ARG A 47 -4.32 20.34 -5.38
CA ARG A 47 -4.32 19.63 -4.09
C ARG A 47 -2.94 19.11 -3.73
N TYR A 48 -2.23 18.52 -4.70
CA TYR A 48 -0.83 18.11 -4.52
C TYR A 48 0.06 19.26 -4.09
N ASN A 49 -0.15 20.45 -4.65
CA ASN A 49 0.59 21.65 -4.30
C ASN A 49 0.11 22.32 -3.01
N GLU A 50 -0.80 21.69 -2.24
CA GLU A 50 -1.31 22.20 -0.96
C GLU A 50 -1.93 23.61 -1.09
N THR A 51 -2.52 23.90 -2.25
CA THR A 51 -3.23 25.19 -2.49
C THR A 51 -4.72 25.09 -2.21
N VAL A 52 -5.28 23.89 -2.33
CA VAL A 52 -6.68 23.56 -2.10
C VAL A 52 -6.73 22.23 -1.36
N GLU A 53 -7.65 22.11 -0.42
CA GLU A 53 -7.83 20.88 0.36
C GLU A 53 -8.51 19.76 -0.47
N TRP A 54 -8.09 18.52 -0.22
CA TRP A 54 -8.84 17.32 -0.60
C TRP A 54 -10.26 17.33 -0.01
N LEU A 55 -11.26 17.02 -0.83
CA LEU A 55 -12.63 16.84 -0.33
C LEU A 55 -12.77 15.43 0.28
N PRO A 56 -13.63 15.24 1.29
CA PRO A 56 -13.92 13.90 1.83
C PRO A 56 -14.32 12.90 0.74
N ALA A 57 -15.18 13.31 -0.19
CA ALA A 57 -15.59 12.47 -1.32
C ALA A 57 -14.42 12.08 -2.26
N ASP A 58 -13.40 12.94 -2.41
CA ASP A 58 -12.19 12.58 -3.18
C ASP A 58 -11.40 11.48 -2.45
N ILE A 59 -11.28 11.60 -1.12
CA ILE A 59 -10.57 10.64 -0.27
C ILE A 59 -11.26 9.27 -0.31
N GLU A 60 -12.58 9.24 -0.16
CA GLU A 60 -13.39 8.02 -0.27
C GLU A 60 -13.23 7.35 -1.65
N THR A 61 -13.32 8.14 -2.72
CA THR A 61 -13.18 7.63 -4.09
C THR A 61 -11.79 7.01 -4.33
N LEU A 62 -10.72 7.67 -3.84
CA LEU A 62 -9.37 7.14 -3.99
C LEU A 62 -9.13 5.91 -3.12
N ALA A 63 -9.61 5.89 -1.88
CA ALA A 63 -9.51 4.74 -1.00
C ALA A 63 -10.15 3.51 -1.64
N HIS A 64 -11.39 3.64 -2.13
CA HIS A 64 -12.09 2.56 -2.83
C HIS A 64 -11.40 2.14 -4.13
N ALA A 65 -10.86 3.09 -4.90
CA ALA A 65 -10.10 2.78 -6.12
C ALA A 65 -8.78 2.03 -5.82
N TRP A 66 -8.32 2.03 -4.57
CA TRP A 66 -7.08 1.42 -4.13
C TRP A 66 -7.29 0.20 -3.23
N ASP A 67 -8.53 -0.29 -3.14
CA ASP A 67 -8.96 -1.41 -2.27
C ASP A 67 -8.59 -1.17 -0.79
N MET A 68 -8.79 0.06 -0.32
CA MET A 68 -8.53 0.52 1.05
C MET A 68 -9.78 1.15 1.66
N GLU A 69 -9.85 1.15 2.99
CA GLU A 69 -10.86 1.93 3.71
C GLU A 69 -10.44 3.41 3.81
N PRO A 70 -11.36 4.39 3.76
CA PRO A 70 -11.04 5.81 3.88
C PRO A 70 -10.25 6.14 5.16
N GLU A 71 -10.52 5.44 6.27
CA GLU A 71 -9.80 5.58 7.53
C GLU A 71 -8.34 5.20 7.41
N GLU A 72 -7.98 4.21 6.59
CA GLU A 72 -6.59 3.80 6.36
C GLU A 72 -5.82 4.87 5.59
N LEU A 73 -6.50 5.58 4.68
CA LEU A 73 -5.93 6.68 3.92
C LEU A 73 -5.78 7.96 4.78
N ILE A 74 -6.62 8.13 5.80
CA ILE A 74 -6.60 9.27 6.74
C ILE A 74 -5.68 8.99 7.95
N ALA A 75 -5.53 7.73 8.33
CA ALA A 75 -4.84 7.32 9.55
C ALA A 75 -3.41 7.88 9.59
N ARG A 76 -3.07 8.43 10.75
CA ARG A 76 -1.70 8.85 11.04
C ARG A 76 -0.82 7.60 10.94
N GLN A 77 0.40 7.71 10.39
CA GLN A 77 1.44 6.69 10.56
C GLN A 77 1.77 6.54 12.05
N ASN A 78 0.93 5.86 12.81
CA ASN A 78 1.37 5.07 13.94
C ASN A 78 1.67 3.72 13.32
N GLY A 79 2.96 3.47 13.11
CA GLY A 79 3.57 2.36 12.37
C GLY A 79 2.60 1.31 11.87
N TYR A 80 2.57 1.13 10.56
CA TYR A 80 2.02 -0.07 9.92
C TYR A 80 2.21 -1.28 10.84
N GLN A 81 1.18 -1.65 11.60
CA GLN A 81 0.97 -3.04 11.91
C GLN A 81 0.41 -3.62 10.63
N THR A 82 1.26 -3.69 9.61
CA THR A 82 1.19 -4.78 8.66
C THR A 82 1.08 -6.02 9.53
N LYS A 83 -0.08 -6.69 9.52
CA LYS A 83 -0.09 -8.11 9.86
C LYS A 83 1.12 -8.69 9.13
N PRO A 84 2.10 -9.27 9.84
CA PRO A 84 3.35 -9.65 9.22
C PRO A 84 3.00 -10.48 7.98
N SER A 85 3.61 -10.12 6.85
CA SER A 85 3.42 -10.85 5.60
C SER A 85 3.56 -12.35 5.87
N ILE A 86 2.88 -13.22 5.12
CA ILE A 86 3.02 -14.69 5.28
C ILE A 86 4.51 -15.08 5.33
N VAL A 87 5.34 -14.41 4.54
CA VAL A 87 6.80 -14.60 4.50
C VAL A 87 7.48 -14.18 5.81
N GLU A 88 7.06 -13.05 6.39
CA GLU A 88 7.61 -12.56 7.67
C GLU A 88 7.17 -13.44 8.85
N GLN A 89 5.93 -13.95 8.84
CA GLN A 89 5.47 -14.92 9.83
C GLN A 89 6.25 -16.22 9.74
N GLN A 90 6.45 -16.73 8.53
CA GLN A 90 7.25 -17.93 8.28
C GLN A 90 8.70 -17.74 8.72
N LEU A 91 9.30 -16.58 8.43
CA LEU A 91 10.66 -16.27 8.86
C LEU A 91 10.80 -16.23 10.39
N GLN A 92 9.85 -15.60 11.09
CA GLN A 92 9.83 -15.56 12.56
C GLN A 92 9.67 -16.96 13.16
N ASP A 93 8.83 -17.80 12.56
CA ASP A 93 8.65 -19.19 12.97
C ASP A 93 9.92 -20.03 12.78
N VAL A 94 10.62 -19.85 11.65
CA VAL A 94 11.90 -20.52 11.39
C VAL A 94 12.95 -20.07 12.42
N LEU A 95 13.09 -18.77 12.66
CA LEU A 95 14.05 -18.23 13.63
C LEU A 95 13.78 -18.72 15.06
N ARG A 96 12.50 -18.83 15.44
CA ARG A 96 12.08 -19.37 16.74
C ARG A 96 12.49 -20.84 16.89
N ARG A 97 12.34 -21.66 15.84
CA ARG A 97 12.71 -23.09 15.85
C ARG A 97 14.24 -23.28 15.91
N ILE A 98 15.00 -22.46 15.18
CA ILE A 98 16.47 -22.45 15.24
C ILE A 98 16.95 -22.13 16.66
N ASN A 99 16.37 -21.10 17.30
CA ASN A 99 16.72 -20.73 18.67
C ASN A 99 16.33 -21.81 19.70
N ALA A 100 15.34 -22.65 19.39
CA ALA A 100 14.96 -23.81 20.19
C ALA A 100 15.85 -25.05 19.93
N GLY A 101 16.84 -24.95 19.03
CA GLY A 101 17.76 -26.03 18.67
C GLY A 101 17.18 -27.04 17.68
N ASP A 102 16.03 -26.75 17.08
CA ASP A 102 15.38 -27.61 16.09
C ASP A 102 15.92 -27.29 14.67
N LEU A 103 16.79 -28.18 14.17
CA LEU A 103 17.41 -28.09 12.85
C LEU A 103 16.65 -28.87 11.76
N THR A 104 15.44 -29.36 12.05
CA THR A 104 14.62 -30.10 11.08
C THR A 104 13.92 -29.18 10.06
N LEU A 105 14.59 -28.11 9.61
CA LEU A 105 14.14 -27.21 8.55
C LEU A 105 14.17 -27.93 7.18
N ALA A 106 13.39 -29.01 7.07
CA ALA A 106 13.18 -29.71 5.83
C ALA A 106 12.43 -28.76 4.90
N ALA A 107 13.16 -28.38 3.86
CA ALA A 107 12.73 -28.15 2.49
C ALA A 107 11.21 -28.05 2.32
N ASN A 108 10.77 -26.89 1.81
CA ASN A 108 9.48 -26.68 1.15
C ASN A 108 8.80 -28.01 0.77
N HIS A 109 7.80 -28.44 1.56
CA HIS A 109 6.79 -29.37 1.08
C HIS A 109 5.94 -28.59 0.08
N ASP A 110 6.53 -28.37 -1.10
CA ASP A 110 5.85 -27.81 -2.25
C ASP A 110 4.89 -28.88 -2.77
N LEU A 111 3.59 -28.65 -2.58
CA LEU A 111 2.52 -29.54 -3.05
C LEU A 111 2.56 -29.70 -4.58
N ASN A 112 3.19 -28.79 -5.32
CA ASN A 112 3.36 -28.91 -6.77
C ASN A 112 4.50 -29.85 -7.20
N LYS A 113 5.37 -30.26 -6.28
CA LYS A 113 6.52 -31.12 -6.61
C LYS A 113 6.17 -32.61 -6.70
N GLN A 114 4.98 -33.00 -6.24
CA GLN A 114 4.48 -34.38 -6.35
C GLN A 114 3.82 -34.66 -7.71
N ALA A 115 3.52 -33.64 -8.51
CA ALA A 115 2.93 -33.82 -9.84
C ALA A 115 3.97 -34.15 -10.94
N GLU A 116 5.27 -33.91 -10.68
CA GLU A 116 6.35 -34.18 -11.65
C GLU A 116 7.01 -35.56 -11.45
N ALA A 117 6.52 -36.38 -10.51
CA ALA A 117 7.13 -37.66 -10.14
C ALA A 117 6.35 -38.92 -10.61
N GLU A 118 5.22 -38.75 -11.32
CA GLU A 118 4.36 -39.88 -11.75
C GLU A 118 4.20 -40.02 -13.28
N SER A 119 5.11 -39.46 -14.09
CA SER A 119 5.14 -39.78 -15.53
C SER A 119 6.57 -39.87 -16.05
N GLU A 120 6.90 -41.03 -16.62
CA GLU A 120 8.12 -41.41 -17.33
C GLU A 120 9.12 -42.30 -16.55
N ASP A 121 8.59 -43.34 -15.91
CA ASP A 121 9.21 -44.68 -15.94
C ASP A 121 8.29 -45.57 -16.78
N ASP A 122 8.58 -45.75 -18.07
CA ASP A 122 8.27 -46.99 -18.77
C ASP A 122 9.19 -47.17 -20.00
N CYS A 123 9.59 -48.41 -20.21
CA CYS A 123 10.77 -48.88 -20.95
C CYS A 123 10.79 -48.66 -22.48
#